data_AF-A0A5P5ZNM3-F1
#
_entry.id   AF-A0A5P5ZNM3-F1
#
_cell.length_a   1.000
_cell.length_b   1.000
_cell.length_c   1.000
_cell.angle_alpha   90.00
_cell.angle_beta   90.00
_cell.angle_gamma   90.00
#
_symmetry.space_group_name_H-M   'P 1'
#
loop_
_entity.id
_entity.type
_entity.pdbx_description
1 polymer ?
#
loop_
_entity_poly.entity_id
_entity_poly.type
_entity_poly.pdbx_seq_one_letter_code
_entity_poly.pdbx_strand_id
1 'polypeptide(L)'
;MATENISGKPSLAATITAIATLVTAVGGFIYTLRSGNLGAENSKDKVQPAVTVHVQKVEKIMNGTVGKMQAVFTLTFNPNSSTVTGTYYNNAKPRNIYDLRGSISGNNLHLNEYTNGVLSAKCVLEADGRGCYTGTMYNTDGRIFPMQFCE
;
A
#
# COMPACT_ATOMS: atom_id res chain seq x y z
N MET A 1 -48.74 -46.39 -1.18
CA MET A 1 -47.36 -46.27 -1.70
C MET A 1 -47.02 -44.79 -1.64
N ALA A 2 -46.20 -44.37 -0.67
CA ALA A 2 -45.58 -43.05 -0.60
C ALA A 2 -44.52 -42.96 -1.74
N THR A 3 -44.07 -41.81 -2.26
CA THR A 3 -43.63 -40.57 -1.61
C THR A 3 -43.53 -39.45 -2.66
N GLU A 4 -43.86 -38.22 -2.26
CA GLU A 4 -43.43 -36.98 -2.93
C GLU A 4 -41.95 -36.70 -2.63
N ASN A 5 -41.21 -36.09 -3.58
CA ASN A 5 -40.15 -35.12 -3.23
C ASN A 5 -39.71 -34.30 -4.45
N ILE A 6 -40.06 -33.01 -4.51
CA ILE A 6 -39.38 -32.02 -5.36
C ILE A 6 -38.78 -30.99 -4.40
N SER A 7 -37.49 -31.13 -4.12
CA SER A 7 -36.71 -30.20 -3.30
C SER A 7 -36.21 -29.06 -4.19
N GLY A 8 -36.85 -27.89 -4.06
CA GLY A 8 -36.39 -26.63 -4.62
C GLY A 8 -35.20 -26.08 -3.81
N LYS A 9 -34.14 -25.67 -4.51
CA LYS A 9 -32.97 -25.00 -3.91
C LYS A 9 -33.27 -23.52 -3.68
N PRO A 10 -33.01 -22.95 -2.49
CA PRO A 10 -33.04 -21.50 -2.32
C PRO A 10 -31.70 -20.88 -2.77
N SER A 11 -31.77 -19.95 -3.72
CA SER A 11 -30.67 -19.05 -4.09
C SER A 11 -30.67 -17.84 -3.15
N LEU A 12 -29.73 -17.80 -2.20
CA LEU A 12 -29.50 -16.63 -1.34
C LEU A 12 -28.65 -15.60 -2.10
N ALA A 13 -29.32 -14.57 -2.64
CA ALA A 13 -28.65 -13.36 -3.09
C ALA A 13 -28.30 -12.51 -1.86
N ALA A 14 -27.02 -12.45 -1.50
CA ALA A 14 -26.53 -11.57 -0.44
C ALA A 14 -26.13 -10.22 -1.04
N THR A 15 -26.93 -9.18 -0.78
CA THR A 15 -26.61 -7.80 -1.11
C THR A 15 -25.76 -7.22 0.02
N ILE A 16 -24.49 -6.91 -0.25
CA ILE A 16 -23.60 -6.24 0.71
C ILE A 16 -23.66 -4.75 0.43
N THR A 17 -24.38 -4.00 1.27
CA THR A 17 -24.40 -2.53 1.24
C THR A 17 -23.31 -2.02 2.16
N ALA A 18 -22.18 -1.57 1.61
CA ALA A 18 -21.15 -0.87 2.40
C ALA A 18 -21.58 0.58 2.62
N ILE A 19 -21.85 0.96 3.86
CA ILE A 19 -22.02 2.37 4.26
C ILE A 19 -20.66 2.96 4.59
N ALA A 20 -20.21 3.91 3.76
CA ALA A 20 -19.01 4.70 4.03
C ALA A 20 -19.39 5.96 4.82
N THR A 21 -19.13 5.97 6.13
CA THR A 21 -19.26 7.18 6.96
C THR A 21 -17.95 7.97 6.90
N LEU A 22 -17.98 9.12 6.24
CA LEU A 22 -16.89 10.09 6.22
C LEU A 22 -16.97 10.98 7.46
N VAL A 23 -15.99 10.91 8.36
CA VAL A 23 -15.86 11.84 9.49
C VAL A 23 -14.97 13.00 9.06
N THR A 24 -15.56 14.13 8.72
CA THR A 24 -14.83 15.40 8.57
C THR A 24 -14.54 15.98 9.95
N ALA A 25 -13.29 15.86 10.40
CA ALA A 25 -12.80 16.58 11.57
C ALA A 25 -12.59 18.06 11.20
N VAL A 26 -13.37 18.95 11.83
CA VAL A 26 -13.22 20.40 11.69
C VAL A 26 -11.91 20.81 12.37
N GLY A 27 -10.92 21.15 11.55
CA GLY A 27 -9.64 21.68 11.99
C GLY A 27 -9.79 23.11 12.51
N GLY A 28 -9.50 23.28 13.80
CA GLY A 28 -9.19 24.58 14.36
C GLY A 28 -8.09 24.38 15.39
N PHE A 29 -6.94 25.01 15.20
CA PHE A 29 -6.25 25.77 16.25
C PHE A 29 -5.04 26.49 15.65
N ILE A 30 -4.97 27.79 15.95
CA ILE A 30 -3.94 28.74 15.54
C ILE A 30 -2.68 28.52 16.39
N TYR A 31 -1.50 28.49 15.77
CA TYR A 31 -0.23 28.60 16.49
C TYR A 31 0.35 30.00 16.36
N THR A 32 0.28 30.76 17.45
CA THR A 32 1.12 31.93 17.71
C THR A 32 2.47 31.45 18.25
N LEU A 33 3.56 31.68 17.51
CA LEU A 33 4.92 31.49 18.01
C LEU A 33 5.36 32.76 18.77
N ARG A 34 5.62 32.63 20.08
CA ARG A 34 6.33 33.64 20.87
C ARG A 34 7.41 32.97 21.69
N SER A 35 8.67 33.21 21.32
CA SER A 35 9.85 32.86 22.09
C SER A 35 10.02 33.79 23.30
N GLY A 36 10.35 33.22 24.46
CA GLY A 36 10.67 33.92 25.69
C GLY A 36 11.26 32.96 26.73
N ASN A 37 12.31 33.42 27.41
CA ASN A 37 13.35 32.66 28.10
C ASN A 37 13.07 32.50 29.63
N LEU A 38 13.65 31.44 30.23
CA LEU A 38 14.00 31.18 31.65
C LEU A 38 13.04 31.57 32.81
N GLY A 39 12.67 30.58 33.63
CA GLY A 39 12.14 30.77 34.99
C GLY A 39 11.96 29.44 35.72
N ALA A 40 12.46 29.36 36.95
CA ALA A 40 12.70 28.15 37.72
C ALA A 40 11.49 27.62 38.51
N GLU A 41 11.72 26.40 39.05
CA GLU A 41 11.13 25.77 40.24
C GLU A 41 9.78 25.03 40.18
N ASN A 42 9.88 23.78 40.64
CA ASN A 42 8.91 22.96 41.38
C ASN A 42 7.50 22.82 40.80
N SER A 43 7.19 21.64 40.28
CA SER A 43 6.14 20.74 40.82
C SER A 43 5.71 19.67 39.82
N LYS A 44 5.54 18.46 40.36
CA LYS A 44 4.69 17.37 39.88
C LYS A 44 5.07 16.75 38.53
N ASP A 45 5.52 15.50 38.66
CA ASP A 45 5.26 14.41 37.72
C ASP A 45 3.92 14.61 36.98
N LYS A 46 4.01 15.09 35.74
CA LYS A 46 3.00 14.92 34.71
C LYS A 46 3.73 14.23 33.59
N VAL A 47 3.60 12.89 33.57
CA VAL A 47 3.85 12.09 32.37
C VAL A 47 3.09 12.76 31.23
N GLN A 48 3.84 13.47 30.39
CA GLN A 48 3.33 13.96 29.12
C GLN A 48 2.87 12.72 28.36
N PRO A 49 1.61 12.64 27.88
CA PRO A 49 1.28 11.62 26.92
C PRO A 49 2.22 11.85 25.74
N ALA A 50 3.07 10.85 25.46
CA ALA A 50 3.91 10.84 24.28
C ALA A 50 3.01 11.23 23.11
N VAL A 51 3.33 12.34 22.46
CA VAL A 51 2.67 12.73 21.21
C VAL A 51 3.05 11.62 20.23
N THR A 52 2.16 10.65 20.08
CA THR A 52 2.25 9.67 19.01
C THR A 52 2.09 10.46 17.74
N VAL A 53 3.21 10.91 17.16
CA VAL A 53 3.23 11.44 15.81
C VAL A 53 2.72 10.30 14.94
N HIS A 54 1.48 10.38 14.52
CA HIS A 54 0.90 9.46 13.56
C HIS A 54 1.61 9.71 12.22
N VAL A 55 2.77 9.09 12.04
CA VAL A 55 3.48 9.14 10.77
C VAL A 55 2.68 8.29 9.80
N GLN A 56 1.91 8.95 8.95
CA GLN A 56 1.01 8.30 8.02
C GLN A 56 1.81 7.58 6.94
N LYS A 57 1.52 6.30 6.74
CA LYS A 57 2.02 5.56 5.57
C LYS A 57 1.49 6.23 4.31
N VAL A 58 2.35 6.36 3.30
CA VAL A 58 1.98 7.00 2.03
C VAL A 58 1.61 5.90 1.04
N GLU A 59 0.33 5.78 0.72
CA GLU A 59 -0.16 4.89 -0.34
C GLU A 59 -0.15 5.63 -1.68
N LYS A 60 0.31 4.93 -2.72
CA LYS A 60 0.38 5.42 -4.10
C LYS A 60 -0.18 4.37 -5.04
N ILE A 61 -1.08 4.82 -5.92
CA ILE A 61 -1.58 4.02 -7.04
C ILE A 61 -0.84 4.49 -8.29
N MET A 62 -0.17 3.57 -8.97
CA MET A 62 0.69 3.86 -10.12
C MET A 62 0.32 2.96 -11.29
N ASN A 63 0.33 3.51 -12.49
CA ASN A 63 0.07 2.75 -13.72
C ASN A 63 1.38 2.45 -14.43
N GLY A 64 1.49 1.29 -15.07
CA GLY A 64 2.74 0.90 -15.69
C GLY A 64 2.69 -0.39 -16.47
N THR A 65 3.86 -0.97 -16.70
CA THR A 65 4.04 -2.21 -17.47
C THR A 65 4.96 -3.20 -16.78
N VAL A 66 4.65 -4.48 -16.96
CA VAL A 66 5.59 -5.61 -16.78
C VAL A 66 5.74 -6.31 -18.13
N GLY A 67 6.91 -6.15 -18.76
CA GLY A 67 7.12 -6.54 -20.15
C GLY A 67 6.17 -5.78 -21.07
N LYS A 68 5.34 -6.50 -21.81
CA LYS A 68 4.32 -5.92 -22.72
C LYS A 68 2.95 -5.74 -22.04
N MET A 69 2.83 -6.09 -20.77
CA MET A 69 1.54 -6.15 -20.08
C MET A 69 1.31 -4.89 -19.26
N GLN A 70 0.12 -4.29 -19.42
CA GLN A 70 -0.30 -3.18 -18.58
C GLN A 70 -0.64 -3.66 -17.16
N ALA A 71 -0.19 -2.91 -16.16
CA ALA A 71 -0.35 -3.24 -14.76
C ALA A 71 -0.69 -1.99 -13.93
N VAL A 72 -1.42 -2.22 -12.84
CA VAL A 72 -1.71 -1.21 -11.82
C VAL A 72 -1.05 -1.65 -10.52
N PHE A 73 -0.29 -0.75 -9.93
CA PHE A 73 0.49 -0.96 -8.72
C PHE A 73 -0.10 -0.14 -7.58
N THR A 74 -0.33 -0.75 -6.44
CA THR A 74 -0.67 -0.05 -5.20
C THR A 74 0.46 -0.27 -4.22
N LEU A 75 1.30 0.74 -4.01
CA LEU A 75 2.45 0.68 -3.10
C LEU A 75 2.22 1.57 -1.88
N THR A 76 2.57 1.04 -0.72
CA THR A 76 2.61 1.73 0.56
C THR A 76 4.06 1.93 0.98
N PHE A 77 4.48 3.19 1.04
CA PHE A 77 5.79 3.59 1.54
C PHE A 77 5.68 3.92 3.03
N ASN A 78 6.51 3.27 3.85
CA ASN A 78 6.58 3.58 5.27
C ASN A 78 7.59 4.71 5.51
N PRO A 79 7.21 5.91 5.96
CA PRO A 79 8.15 7.01 6.17
C PRO A 79 9.15 6.79 7.32
N ASN A 80 8.85 5.86 8.25
CA ASN A 80 9.72 5.55 9.39
C ASN A 80 10.72 4.42 9.12
N SER A 81 10.65 3.79 7.94
CA SER A 81 11.57 2.73 7.55
C SER A 81 11.87 2.82 6.06
N SER A 82 12.83 2.03 5.58
CA SER A 82 13.03 1.88 4.14
C SER A 82 12.01 0.92 3.52
N THR A 83 10.98 0.47 4.25
CA THR A 83 10.10 -0.62 3.81
C THR A 83 9.04 -0.14 2.83
N VAL A 84 8.86 -0.93 1.77
CA VAL A 84 7.80 -0.77 0.79
C VAL A 84 7.00 -2.08 0.73
N THR A 85 5.69 -1.97 0.81
CA THR A 85 4.76 -3.09 0.62
C THR A 85 3.73 -2.71 -0.41
N GLY A 86 3.08 -3.67 -1.05
CA GLY A 86 2.00 -3.35 -1.96
C GLY A 86 1.50 -4.56 -2.70
N THR A 87 0.73 -4.29 -3.74
CA THR A 87 0.29 -5.30 -4.70
C THR A 87 0.33 -4.73 -6.10
N TYR A 88 0.28 -5.62 -7.08
CA TYR A 88 -0.09 -5.21 -8.43
C TYR A 88 -0.96 -6.27 -9.09
N TYR A 89 -1.69 -5.87 -10.12
CA TYR A 89 -2.40 -6.78 -11.00
C TYR A 89 -2.23 -6.36 -12.44
N ASN A 90 -2.35 -7.33 -13.35
CA ASN A 90 -2.35 -7.08 -14.78
C ASN A 90 -3.79 -6.82 -15.26
N ASN A 91 -4.00 -5.80 -16.08
CA ASN A 91 -5.32 -5.45 -16.62
C ASN A 91 -5.96 -6.58 -17.43
N ALA A 92 -5.17 -7.44 -18.08
CA ALA A 92 -5.67 -8.60 -18.80
C ALA A 92 -6.17 -9.73 -17.86
N LYS A 93 -5.71 -9.75 -16.61
CA LYS A 93 -6.04 -10.77 -15.60
C LYS A 93 -6.18 -10.12 -14.21
N PRO A 94 -7.20 -9.28 -13.98
CA PRO A 94 -7.32 -8.48 -12.76
C PRO A 94 -7.54 -9.32 -11.49
N ARG A 95 -7.92 -10.59 -11.63
CA ARG A 95 -8.05 -11.54 -10.50
C ARG A 95 -6.70 -12.08 -10.01
N ASN A 96 -5.64 -11.92 -10.79
CA ASN A 96 -4.30 -12.32 -10.38
C ASN A 96 -3.64 -11.11 -9.72
N ILE A 97 -3.70 -11.09 -8.39
CA ILE A 97 -3.04 -10.10 -7.56
C ILE A 97 -1.71 -10.69 -7.09
N TYR A 98 -0.66 -9.91 -7.26
CA TYR A 98 0.71 -10.26 -6.88
C TYR A 98 1.11 -9.38 -5.70
N ASP A 99 1.61 -9.98 -4.63
CA ASP A 99 2.09 -9.24 -3.46
C ASP A 99 3.49 -8.71 -3.72
N LEU A 100 3.75 -7.47 -3.32
CA LEU A 100 5.06 -6.81 -3.40
C LEU A 100 5.57 -6.49 -2.00
N ARG A 101 6.83 -6.86 -1.72
CA ARG A 101 7.51 -6.52 -0.46
C ARG A 101 8.96 -6.21 -0.72
N GLY A 102 9.47 -5.13 -0.14
CA GLY A 102 10.87 -4.79 -0.29
C GLY A 102 11.24 -3.48 0.37
N SER A 103 12.15 -2.75 -0.26
CA SER A 103 12.70 -1.53 0.31
C SER A 103 13.09 -0.49 -0.72
N ILE A 104 13.14 0.76 -0.27
CA ILE A 104 13.65 1.91 -1.00
C ILE A 104 14.90 2.47 -0.32
N SER A 105 15.93 2.79 -1.10
CA SER A 105 17.18 3.41 -0.64
C SER A 105 17.67 4.42 -1.67
N GLY A 106 17.58 5.71 -1.32
CA GLY A 106 17.77 6.80 -2.29
C GLY A 106 16.76 6.66 -3.42
N ASN A 107 17.25 6.56 -4.66
CA ASN A 107 16.41 6.37 -5.84
C ASN A 107 16.16 4.89 -6.17
N ASN A 108 16.81 3.95 -5.47
CA ASN A 108 16.72 2.54 -5.78
C ASN A 108 15.54 1.91 -5.05
N LEU A 109 14.67 1.23 -5.79
CA LEU A 109 13.54 0.47 -5.29
C LEU A 109 13.75 -1.01 -5.61
N HIS A 110 13.89 -1.82 -4.56
CA HIS A 110 14.00 -3.26 -4.66
C HIS A 110 12.73 -3.90 -4.11
N LEU A 111 12.06 -4.72 -4.90
CA LEU A 111 10.84 -5.43 -4.52
C LEU A 111 10.98 -6.92 -4.78
N ASN A 112 10.38 -7.73 -3.92
CA ASN A 112 10.11 -9.14 -4.17
C ASN A 112 8.63 -9.29 -4.49
N GLU A 113 8.34 -10.01 -5.56
CA GLU A 113 6.99 -10.42 -5.94
C GLU A 113 6.68 -11.79 -5.37
N TYR A 114 5.48 -11.94 -4.82
CA TYR A 114 4.95 -13.22 -4.39
C TYR A 114 3.63 -13.53 -5.10
N THR A 115 3.55 -14.75 -5.64
CA THR A 115 2.32 -15.31 -6.20
C THR A 115 1.82 -16.38 -5.23
N ASN A 116 0.61 -16.22 -4.69
CA ASN A 116 0.04 -17.12 -3.69
C ASN A 116 0.99 -17.36 -2.48
N GLY A 117 1.69 -16.30 -2.05
CA GLY A 117 2.64 -16.35 -0.94
C GLY A 117 4.03 -16.94 -1.28
N VAL A 118 4.27 -17.38 -2.51
CA VAL A 118 5.55 -17.95 -2.95
C VAL A 118 6.32 -16.90 -3.76
N LEU A 119 7.61 -16.72 -3.46
CA LEU A 119 8.49 -15.80 -4.19
C LEU A 119 8.53 -16.19 -5.68
N SER A 120 8.04 -15.30 -6.55
CA SER A 120 7.96 -15.51 -7.99
C SER A 120 8.90 -14.61 -8.79
N ALA A 121 9.25 -13.43 -8.27
CA ALA A 121 10.21 -12.54 -8.93
C ALA A 121 10.92 -11.59 -7.97
N LYS A 122 12.03 -11.01 -8.45
CA LYS A 122 12.73 -9.87 -7.85
C LYS A 122 12.70 -8.70 -8.83
N CYS A 123 12.33 -7.52 -8.37
CA CYS A 123 12.28 -6.31 -9.17
C CYS A 123 13.35 -5.34 -8.66
N VAL A 124 14.15 -4.81 -9.57
CA VAL A 124 15.18 -3.80 -9.31
C VAL A 124 14.85 -2.60 -10.17
N LEU A 125 14.46 -1.50 -9.56
CA LEU A 125 14.02 -0.28 -10.24
C LEU A 125 14.74 0.95 -9.68
N GLU A 126 14.79 2.00 -10.49
CA GLU A 126 15.31 3.30 -10.13
C GLU A 126 14.26 4.38 -10.40
N ALA A 127 14.14 5.33 -9.48
CA ALA A 127 13.31 6.51 -9.64
C ALA A 127 13.95 7.47 -10.66
N ASP A 128 13.16 7.97 -11.60
CA ASP A 128 13.63 8.89 -12.65
C ASP A 128 13.58 10.37 -12.24
N GLY A 129 13.14 10.67 -11.01
CA GLY A 129 12.97 12.03 -10.50
C GLY A 129 11.69 12.74 -10.92
N ARG A 130 10.84 12.11 -11.75
CA ARG A 130 9.56 12.66 -12.25
C ARG A 130 8.34 11.88 -11.74
N GLY A 131 8.52 11.06 -10.70
CA GLY A 131 7.44 10.22 -10.15
C GLY A 131 7.30 8.87 -10.87
N CYS A 132 8.27 8.47 -11.69
CA CYS A 132 8.30 7.15 -12.30
C CYS A 132 9.43 6.30 -11.71
N TYR A 133 9.21 4.99 -11.66
CA TYR A 133 10.22 3.97 -11.43
C TYR A 133 10.39 3.14 -12.68
N THR A 134 11.63 2.90 -13.10
CA THR A 134 11.96 2.08 -14.27
C THR A 134 13.03 1.06 -13.91
N GLY A 135 12.93 -0.15 -14.44
CA GLY A 135 13.90 -1.19 -14.13
C GLY A 135 13.55 -2.54 -14.72
N THR A 136 13.95 -3.58 -14.01
CA THR A 136 13.87 -4.96 -14.49
C THR A 136 13.29 -5.88 -13.42
N MET A 137 12.39 -6.77 -13.85
CA MET A 137 11.88 -7.90 -13.08
C MET A 137 12.60 -9.19 -13.51
N TYR A 138 13.15 -9.89 -12.54
CA TYR A 138 13.83 -11.18 -12.67
C TYR A 138 12.95 -12.27 -12.04
N ASN A 139 12.30 -13.08 -12.87
CA ASN A 139 11.43 -14.16 -12.41
C ASN A 139 12.27 -15.35 -11.94
N THR A 140 11.77 -16.11 -10.98
CA THR A 140 12.45 -17.31 -10.46
C THR A 140 12.54 -18.45 -11.48
N ASP A 141 11.73 -18.40 -12.54
CA ASP A 141 11.80 -19.31 -13.69
C ASP A 141 12.80 -18.87 -14.78
N GLY A 142 13.58 -17.82 -14.53
CA GLY A 142 14.62 -17.32 -15.42
C GLY A 142 14.15 -16.30 -16.45
N ARG A 143 12.85 -16.00 -16.55
CA ARG A 143 12.36 -14.95 -17.45
C ARG A 143 12.69 -13.56 -16.89
N ILE A 144 13.03 -12.65 -17.80
CA ILE A 144 13.37 -11.26 -17.47
C ILE A 144 12.43 -10.33 -18.23
N PHE A 145 11.83 -9.37 -17.51
CA PHE A 145 10.93 -8.39 -18.10
C PHE A 145 11.35 -6.97 -17.74
N PRO A 146 11.37 -6.03 -18.72
CA PRO A 146 11.44 -4.62 -18.38
C PRO A 146 10.19 -4.23 -17.59
N MET A 147 10.34 -3.34 -16.63
CA MET A 147 9.28 -2.92 -15.74
C MET A 147 9.32 -1.41 -15.58
N GLN A 148 8.16 -0.76 -15.64
CA GLN A 148 8.06 0.66 -15.32
C GLN A 148 6.70 0.94 -14.70
N PHE A 149 6.61 1.96 -13.84
CA PHE A 149 5.34 2.49 -13.36
C PHE A 149 5.50 3.93 -12.88
N CYS A 150 4.45 4.72 -13.04
CA CYS A 150 4.40 6.14 -12.72
C CYS A 150 3.15 6.49 -11.93
N GLU A 151 3.27 7.51 -11.07
CA GLU A 151 2.14 8.19 -10.41
C GLU A 151 1.20 8.86 -11.41
#